data_AF-A0A821UIF6-F1
#
_entry.id   AF-A0A821UIF6-F1
#
_cell.length_a   1.000
_cell.length_b   1.000
_cell.length_c   1.000
_cell.angle_alpha   90.00
_cell.angle_beta   90.00
_cell.angle_gamma   90.00
#
_symmetry.space_group_name_H-M   'P 1'
#
loop_
_entity.id
_entity.type
_entity.pdbx_description
1 polymer ?
#
loop_
_entity_poly.entity_id
_entity_poly.type
_entity_poly.pdbx_seq_one_letter_code
_entity_poly.pdbx_strand_id
1 'polypeptide(L)'
;MRLLVFIILYYLWKKRQRRRRIQVHPYNATRLLRGAFSTSFADLREHSDKFFKHFRLSITTFDELLCKIEHNLKRSSLRRAPIEPVEKLAITLR
;
A
#
# COMPACT_ATOMS: atom_id res chain seq x y z
N MET A 1 6.78 29.15 38.81
CA MET A 1 7.72 28.22 38.15
C MET A 1 7.04 27.03 37.47
N ARG A 2 6.17 26.25 38.14
CA ARG A 2 5.52 25.05 37.56
C ARG A 2 4.63 25.32 36.33
N LEU A 3 3.81 26.37 36.36
CA LEU A 3 2.89 26.72 35.25
C LEU A 3 3.63 27.06 33.93
N LEU A 4 4.74 27.77 34.02
CA LEU A 4 5.56 28.11 32.84
C LEU A 4 6.15 26.84 32.19
N VAL A 5 6.58 25.88 33.00
CA VAL A 5 7.07 24.58 32.50
C VAL A 5 5.95 23.83 31.76
N PHE A 6 4.73 23.81 32.30
CA PHE A 6 3.58 23.19 31.61
C PHE A 6 3.23 23.88 30.29
N ILE A 7 3.28 25.22 30.25
CA ILE A 7 3.03 26.01 29.02
C ILE A 7 4.11 25.73 27.98
N ILE A 8 5.38 25.69 28.37
CA ILE A 8 6.51 25.36 27.48
C ILE A 8 6.37 23.93 26.96
N LEU A 9 6.09 22.95 27.84
CA LEU A 9 5.87 21.56 27.44
C LEU A 9 4.69 21.42 26.47
N TYR A 10 3.57 22.11 26.72
CA TYR A 10 2.41 22.13 25.83
C TYR A 10 2.76 22.72 24.45
N TYR A 11 3.50 23.84 24.42
CA TYR A 11 3.90 24.47 23.16
C TYR A 11 4.85 23.58 22.35
N LEU A 12 5.82 22.94 23.01
CA LEU A 12 6.75 21.99 22.38
C LEU A 12 6.02 20.74 21.85
N TRP A 13 5.05 20.20 22.62
CA TRP A 13 4.21 19.08 22.18
C TRP A 13 3.39 19.43 20.94
N LYS A 14 2.73 20.60 20.95
CA LYS A 14 1.92 21.10 19.82
C LYS A 14 2.78 21.37 18.58
N LYS A 15 4.00 21.92 18.76
CA LYS A 15 4.98 22.12 17.66
C LYS A 15 5.46 20.79 17.08
N ARG A 16 5.65 19.76 17.91
CA ARG A 16 6.04 18.41 17.47
C ARG A 16 4.91 17.72 16.69
N GLN A 17 3.66 17.88 17.11
CA GLN A 17 2.48 17.35 16.39
C GLN A 17 2.34 17.98 15.01
N ARG A 18 2.47 19.31 14.88
CA ARG A 18 2.41 20.02 13.58
C ARG A 18 3.52 19.62 12.61
N ARG A 19 4.63 19.07 13.11
CA ARG A 19 5.78 18.63 12.30
C ARG A 19 5.77 17.14 11.96
N ARG A 20 4.76 16.37 12.37
CA ARG A 20 4.64 14.97 11.99
C ARG A 20 4.28 14.90 10.50
N ARG A 21 5.28 14.92 9.63
CA ARG A 21 5.13 14.52 8.22
C ARG A 21 4.78 13.04 8.22
N ILE A 22 3.49 12.75 8.10
CA ILE A 22 3.00 11.39 7.92
C ILE A 22 3.45 10.94 6.53
N GLN A 23 4.35 9.97 6.49
CA GLN A 23 4.98 9.51 5.26
C GLN A 23 4.04 8.64 4.41
N VAL A 24 3.07 7.98 5.04
CA VAL A 24 1.99 7.20 4.41
C VAL A 24 0.71 7.50 5.18
N HIS A 25 -0.32 7.98 4.48
CA HIS A 25 -1.60 8.28 5.10
C HIS A 25 -2.19 7.04 5.79
N PRO A 26 -2.83 7.15 6.98
CA PRO A 26 -3.36 6.00 7.71
C PRO A 26 -4.32 5.13 6.87
N TYR A 27 -5.11 5.76 6.00
CA TYR A 27 -5.97 5.06 5.03
C TYR A 27 -5.19 4.10 4.11
N ASN A 28 -4.00 4.48 3.66
CA ASN A 28 -3.16 3.62 2.81
C ASN A 28 -2.38 2.59 3.64
N ALA A 29 -2.19 2.84 4.94
CA ALA A 29 -1.52 1.91 5.84
C ALA A 29 -2.39 0.66 6.13
N THR A 30 -3.72 0.78 6.04
CA THR A 30 -4.66 -0.34 6.23
C THR A 30 -4.83 -1.24 4.99
N ARG A 31 -4.07 -0.99 3.90
CA ARG A 31 -4.20 -1.73 2.63
C ARG A 31 -4.04 -3.25 2.78
N LEU A 32 -3.18 -3.71 3.68
CA LEU A 32 -2.99 -5.15 3.91
C LEU A 32 -4.19 -5.81 4.61
N LEU A 33 -4.99 -5.02 5.33
CA LEU A 33 -6.15 -5.51 6.08
C LEU A 33 -7.45 -5.38 5.28
N ARG A 34 -7.59 -4.32 4.49
CA ARG A 34 -8.86 -3.94 3.83
C ARG A 34 -8.72 -3.61 2.34
N GLY A 35 -7.52 -3.73 1.79
CA GLY A 35 -7.28 -3.44 0.38
C GLY A 35 -7.96 -4.48 -0.50
N ALA A 36 -8.52 -4.04 -1.61
CA ALA A 36 -9.17 -4.92 -2.59
C ALA A 36 -8.21 -6.03 -3.04
N PHE A 37 -6.94 -5.70 -3.31
CA PHE A 37 -5.93 -6.70 -3.65
C PHE A 37 -5.80 -7.78 -2.55
N SER A 38 -5.57 -7.39 -1.30
CA SER A 38 -5.38 -8.34 -0.19
C SER A 38 -6.61 -9.16 0.14
N THR A 39 -7.82 -8.67 -0.19
CA THR A 39 -9.09 -9.32 0.18
C THR A 39 -9.71 -10.14 -0.93
N SER A 40 -9.55 -9.75 -2.21
CA SER A 40 -10.26 -10.38 -3.32
C SER A 40 -9.36 -10.97 -4.42
N PHE A 41 -8.05 -10.67 -4.43
CA PHE A 41 -7.17 -11.12 -5.52
C PHE A 41 -7.00 -12.64 -5.53
N ALA A 42 -6.89 -13.28 -4.37
CA ALA A 42 -6.80 -14.74 -4.27
C ALA A 42 -8.05 -15.42 -4.86
N ASP A 43 -9.24 -15.00 -4.42
CA ASP A 43 -10.52 -15.50 -4.93
C ASP A 43 -10.67 -15.27 -6.44
N LEU A 44 -10.22 -14.11 -6.94
CA LEU A 44 -10.21 -13.83 -8.39
C LEU A 44 -9.32 -14.83 -9.13
N ARG A 45 -8.16 -15.19 -8.58
CA ARG A 45 -7.21 -16.10 -9.23
C ARG A 45 -7.72 -17.54 -9.29
N GLU A 46 -8.60 -17.95 -8.38
CA GLU A 46 -9.27 -19.26 -8.43
C GLU A 46 -10.37 -19.34 -9.50
N HIS A 47 -10.92 -18.20 -9.92
CA HIS A 47 -12.00 -18.10 -10.88
C HIS A 47 -11.55 -17.43 -12.18
N SER A 48 -11.08 -18.23 -13.14
CA SER A 48 -10.52 -17.74 -14.41
C SER A 48 -11.47 -16.86 -15.23
N ASP A 49 -12.77 -17.13 -15.20
CA ASP A 49 -13.83 -16.35 -15.85
C ASP A 49 -13.96 -14.95 -15.23
N LYS A 50 -13.97 -14.87 -13.89
CA LYS A 50 -14.02 -13.61 -13.15
C LYS A 50 -12.71 -12.84 -13.30
N PHE A 51 -11.58 -13.53 -13.27
CA PHE A 51 -10.26 -12.94 -13.49
C PHE A 51 -10.19 -12.26 -14.87
N PHE A 52 -10.61 -12.96 -15.92
CA PHE A 52 -10.64 -12.43 -17.28
C PHE A 52 -11.61 -11.24 -17.39
N LYS A 53 -12.78 -11.31 -16.75
CA LYS A 53 -13.71 -10.18 -16.73
C LYS A 53 -13.14 -8.96 -16.01
N HIS A 54 -12.35 -9.18 -14.96
CA HIS A 54 -11.76 -8.12 -14.14
C HIS A 54 -10.57 -7.44 -14.85
N PHE A 55 -9.58 -8.22 -15.27
CA PHE A 55 -8.32 -7.70 -15.83
C PHE A 55 -8.27 -7.68 -17.36
N ARG A 56 -9.26 -8.26 -18.04
CA ARG A 56 -9.26 -8.49 -19.51
C ARG A 56 -8.07 -9.31 -20.00
N LEU A 57 -7.51 -10.12 -19.11
CA LEU A 57 -6.34 -10.97 -19.31
C LEU A 57 -6.59 -12.35 -18.69
N SER A 58 -6.01 -13.40 -19.26
CA SER A 58 -5.98 -14.69 -18.59
C SER A 58 -4.96 -14.65 -17.44
N ILE A 59 -5.08 -15.60 -16.51
CA ILE A 59 -4.11 -15.73 -15.41
C ILE A 59 -2.70 -15.96 -15.96
N THR A 60 -2.57 -16.76 -17.02
CA THR A 60 -1.29 -17.03 -17.69
C THR A 60 -0.67 -15.78 -18.29
N THR A 61 -1.44 -14.96 -19.03
CA THR A 61 -0.88 -13.73 -19.64
C THR A 61 -0.55 -12.68 -18.58
N PHE A 62 -1.32 -12.64 -17.49
CA PHE A 62 -1.00 -11.80 -16.33
C PHE A 62 0.33 -12.22 -15.69
N ASP A 63 0.53 -13.52 -15.44
CA ASP A 63 1.76 -14.04 -14.83
C ASP A 63 2.98 -13.87 -15.75
N GLU A 64 2.82 -14.07 -17.06
CA GLU A 64 3.85 -13.79 -18.05
C GLU A 64 4.23 -12.31 -18.09
N LEU A 65 3.23 -11.42 -18.07
CA LEU A 65 3.44 -9.99 -18.02
C LEU A 65 4.18 -9.60 -16.75
N LEU A 66 3.72 -10.11 -15.61
CA LEU A 66 4.36 -9.91 -14.31
C LEU A 66 5.81 -10.34 -14.35
N CYS A 67 6.12 -11.55 -14.82
CA CYS A 67 7.49 -12.07 -14.89
C CYS A 67 8.42 -11.14 -15.69
N LYS A 68 7.94 -10.50 -16.76
CA LYS A 68 8.73 -9.58 -17.58
C LYS A 68 9.01 -8.24 -16.90
N ILE A 69 8.08 -7.74 -16.10
CA ILE A 69 8.16 -6.39 -15.52
C ILE A 69 8.47 -6.38 -14.01
N GLU A 70 8.44 -7.54 -13.34
CA GLU A 70 8.59 -7.67 -11.90
C GLU A 70 9.88 -6.97 -11.42
N HIS A 71 10.98 -7.18 -12.13
CA HIS A 71 12.27 -6.57 -11.80
C HIS A 71 12.20 -5.05 -11.76
N ASN A 72 11.48 -4.44 -12.70
CA ASN A 72 11.31 -2.98 -12.78
C ASN A 72 10.32 -2.44 -11.74
N LEU A 73 9.36 -3.28 -11.33
CA LEU A 73 8.37 -2.92 -10.32
C LEU A 73 8.88 -3.14 -8.89
N LYS A 74 9.87 -4.00 -8.67
CA LYS A 74 10.39 -4.31 -7.34
C LYS A 74 11.03 -3.05 -6.73
N ARG A 75 10.66 -2.77 -5.48
CA ARG A 75 11.28 -1.70 -4.69
C ARG A 75 11.60 -2.24 -3.31
N SER A 76 12.79 -1.95 -2.81
CA SER A 76 13.17 -2.22 -1.43
C SER A 76 12.99 -0.96 -0.59
N SER A 77 12.52 -1.12 0.65
CA SER A 77 12.49 -0.03 1.62
C SER A 77 12.74 -0.57 3.02
N LEU A 78 13.67 0.06 3.74
CA LEU A 78 14.00 -0.31 5.13
C LEU A 78 12.95 0.21 6.13
N ARG A 79 12.20 1.24 5.76
CA ARG A 79 11.31 1.97 6.69
C ARG A 79 9.83 1.65 6.49
N ARG A 80 9.48 0.93 5.41
CA ARG A 80 8.09 0.68 4.99
C ARG A 80 8.01 -0.66 4.29
N ALA A 81 6.88 -1.34 4.44
CA ALA A 81 6.54 -2.46 3.57
C ALA A 81 6.29 -1.93 2.14
N PRO A 82 7.14 -2.26 1.16
CA PRO A 82 6.91 -1.86 -0.22
C PRO A 82 5.61 -2.50 -0.75
N ILE A 83 5.02 -1.88 -1.78
CA ILE A 83 3.92 -2.50 -2.53
C ILE A 83 4.53 -3.60 -3.39
N GLU A 84 3.96 -4.80 -3.33
CA GLU A 84 4.47 -5.93 -4.12
C GLU A 84 4.29 -5.67 -5.62
N PRO A 85 5.20 -6.16 -6.48
CA PRO A 85 5.06 -6.04 -7.93
C PRO A 85 3.70 -6.52 -8.46
N VAL A 86 3.21 -7.64 -7.93
CA VAL A 86 1.93 -8.21 -8.37
C VAL A 86 0.74 -7.34 -7.97
N GLU A 87 0.78 -6.75 -6.77
CA GLU A 87 -0.22 -5.80 -6.29
C GLU A 87 -0.20 -4.53 -7.14
N LYS A 88 0.99 -4.02 -7.52
CA LYS A 88 1.10 -2.88 -8.43
C LYS A 88 0.47 -3.18 -9.78
N LEU A 89 0.80 -4.34 -10.35
CA LEU A 89 0.28 -4.75 -11.65
C LEU A 89 -1.25 -4.89 -11.61
N ALA A 90 -1.78 -5.54 -10.57
CA ALA A 90 -3.22 -5.69 -10.38
C ALA A 90 -3.92 -4.32 -10.25
N ILE A 91 -3.35 -3.37 -9.49
CA ILE A 91 -3.94 -2.03 -9.37
C ILE A 91 -3.91 -1.28 -10.71
N THR A 92 -2.86 -1.44 -11.52
CA THR A 92 -2.72 -0.74 -12.80
C THR A 92 -3.65 -1.26 -13.91
N LEU A 93 -3.99 -2.54 -13.88
CA LEU A 93 -4.81 -3.20 -14.91
C LEU A 93 -6.31 -3.18 -14.62
N ARG A 94 -6.70 -2.71 -13.43
CA ARG A 94 -8.09 -2.69 -12.95
C ARG A 94 -8.95 -1.65 -13.67
#